data_AF-W0LJX6-F1
#
_entry.id   AF-W0LJX6-F1
#
_cell.length_a   1.000
_cell.length_b   1.000
_cell.length_c   1.000
_cell.angle_alpha   90.00
_cell.angle_beta   90.00
_cell.angle_gamma   90.00
#
_symmetry.space_group_name_H-M   'P 1'
#
loop_
_entity.id
_entity.type
_entity.pdbx_description
1 polymer ?
#
loop_
_entity_poly.entity_id
_entity_poly.type
_entity_poly.pdbx_seq_one_letter_code
_entity_poly.pdbx_strand_id
1 'polypeptide(L)'
;MKKIKSVIRLLLESGFTRKEIKELQKNSKLFGIDLAFGVKDVGKIMLRTTIIFSVMLLAFLFSLYIKQSFKVVLFFSTFLAILLLISCFFTNIPRYAKSVVFYFKYNKG
;
A
#
# COMPACT_ATOMS: atom_id res chain seq x y z
N MET A 1 -23.05 -16.08 -7.47
CA MET A 1 -22.97 -15.89 -6.00
C MET A 1 -21.84 -16.66 -5.28
N LYS A 2 -21.43 -17.87 -5.71
CA LYS A 2 -20.34 -18.64 -5.05
C LYS A 2 -18.99 -17.91 -5.00
N LYS A 3 -18.57 -17.24 -6.09
CA LYS A 3 -17.32 -16.44 -6.14
C LYS A 3 -17.29 -15.29 -5.13
N ILE A 4 -18.41 -14.59 -4.93
CA ILE A 4 -18.50 -13.45 -4.01
C ILE A 4 -18.35 -13.87 -2.54
N LYS A 5 -18.93 -15.03 -2.15
CA LYS A 5 -18.74 -15.59 -0.80
C LYS A 5 -17.27 -15.98 -0.56
N SER A 6 -16.57 -16.47 -1.58
CA SER A 6 -15.14 -16.77 -1.53
C SER A 6 -14.30 -15.49 -1.32
N VAL A 7 -14.55 -14.43 -2.09
CA VAL A 7 -13.82 -13.16 -1.96
C VAL A 7 -14.04 -12.51 -0.60
N ILE A 8 -15.27 -12.50 -0.08
CA ILE A 8 -15.57 -11.95 1.26
C ILE A 8 -14.84 -12.74 2.35
N ARG A 9 -14.79 -14.07 2.25
CA ARG A 9 -14.03 -14.91 3.18
C ARG A 9 -12.54 -14.57 3.14
N LEU A 10 -11.95 -14.48 1.95
CA LEU A 10 -10.54 -14.11 1.77
C LEU A 10 -10.21 -12.71 2.32
N LEU A 11 -11.12 -11.74 2.16
CA LEU A 11 -10.98 -10.40 2.74
C LEU A 11 -11.02 -10.43 4.27
N LEU A 12 -11.96 -11.17 4.87
CA LEU A 12 -12.03 -11.36 6.32
C LEU A 12 -10.76 -12.03 6.86
N GLU A 13 -10.27 -13.07 6.18
CA GLU A 13 -9.01 -13.75 6.52
C GLU A 13 -7.77 -12.89 6.32
N SER A 14 -7.87 -11.81 5.55
CA SER A 14 -6.80 -10.83 5.35
C SER A 14 -6.88 -9.68 6.37
N GLY A 15 -7.83 -9.74 7.32
CA GLY A 15 -7.97 -8.79 8.43
C GLY A 15 -8.95 -7.64 8.17
N PHE A 16 -9.69 -7.66 7.06
CA PHE A 16 -10.76 -6.68 6.84
C PHE A 16 -11.95 -6.94 7.76
N THR A 17 -12.56 -5.89 8.27
CA THR A 17 -13.81 -5.96 9.03
C THR A 17 -15.02 -5.99 8.09
N ARG A 18 -16.15 -6.52 8.57
CA ARG A 18 -17.41 -6.52 7.78
C ARG A 18 -17.86 -5.11 7.38
N LYS A 19 -17.55 -4.08 8.20
CA LYS A 19 -17.85 -2.67 7.90
C LYS A 19 -16.99 -2.17 6.73
N GLU A 20 -15.67 -2.41 6.78
CA GLU A 20 -14.74 -2.04 5.69
C GLU A 20 -15.10 -2.75 4.37
N ILE A 21 -15.50 -4.03 4.42
CA ILE A 21 -15.91 -4.78 3.22
C ILE A 21 -17.20 -4.19 2.61
N LYS A 22 -18.19 -3.81 3.44
CA LYS A 22 -19.41 -3.16 2.96
C LYS A 22 -19.11 -1.83 2.26
N GLU A 23 -18.19 -1.05 2.81
CA GLU A 23 -17.76 0.22 2.24
C GLU A 23 -17.03 0.02 0.91
N LEU A 24 -16.08 -0.93 0.86
CA LEU A 24 -15.38 -1.30 -0.38
C LEU A 24 -16.36 -1.82 -1.45
N GLN A 25 -17.38 -2.59 -1.05
CA GLN A 25 -18.42 -3.08 -1.95
C GLN A 25 -19.35 -1.98 -2.46
N LYS A 26 -19.60 -0.94 -1.65
CA LYS A 26 -20.35 0.24 -2.08
C LYS A 26 -19.55 1.03 -3.12
N ASN A 27 -18.26 1.25 -2.85
CA ASN A 27 -17.36 1.94 -3.77
C ASN A 27 -17.15 1.14 -5.06
N SER A 28 -16.96 -0.18 -4.97
CA SER A 28 -16.77 -1.03 -6.14
C SER A 28 -18.00 -1.02 -7.06
N LYS A 29 -19.22 -0.99 -6.49
CA LYS A 29 -20.46 -0.81 -7.26
C LYS A 29 -20.57 0.56 -7.93
N LEU A 30 -20.13 1.63 -7.27
CA LEU A 30 -20.13 2.98 -7.83
C LEU A 30 -19.19 3.11 -9.04
N PHE A 31 -18.02 2.47 -8.97
CA PHE A 31 -17.02 2.53 -10.05
C PHE A 31 -17.18 1.40 -11.09
N GLY A 32 -18.12 0.48 -10.91
CA GLY A 32 -18.29 -0.69 -11.80
C GLY A 32 -17.12 -1.69 -11.76
N ILE A 33 -16.30 -1.65 -10.71
CA ILE A 33 -15.08 -2.46 -10.58
C ILE A 33 -15.37 -3.68 -9.71
N ASP A 34 -14.79 -4.83 -10.03
CA ASP A 34 -14.84 -6.00 -9.17
C ASP A 34 -14.08 -5.74 -7.86
N LEU A 35 -14.74 -5.99 -6.72
CA LEU A 35 -14.18 -5.83 -5.38
C LEU A 35 -12.83 -6.53 -5.23
N ALA A 36 -12.71 -7.76 -5.72
CA ALA A 36 -11.48 -8.54 -5.61
C ALA A 36 -10.35 -7.89 -6.42
N PHE A 37 -10.67 -7.40 -7.61
CA PHE A 37 -9.72 -6.75 -8.50
C PHE A 37 -9.24 -5.42 -7.90
N GLY A 38 -10.16 -4.58 -7.39
CA GLY A 38 -9.82 -3.31 -6.77
C GLY A 38 -8.91 -3.46 -5.55
N VAL A 39 -9.22 -4.39 -4.64
CA VAL A 39 -8.37 -4.62 -3.45
C VAL A 39 -7.01 -5.22 -3.83
N LYS A 40 -6.99 -6.14 -4.81
CA LYS A 40 -5.75 -6.73 -5.33
C LYS A 40 -4.84 -5.66 -5.96
N ASP A 41 -5.40 -4.77 -6.76
CA ASP A 41 -4.63 -3.74 -7.47
C ASP A 41 -4.05 -2.71 -6.50
N VAL A 42 -4.83 -2.30 -5.48
CA VAL A 42 -4.32 -1.47 -4.38
C VAL A 42 -3.16 -2.14 -3.65
N GLY A 43 -3.26 -3.44 -3.34
CA GLY A 43 -2.15 -4.19 -2.72
C GLY A 43 -0.90 -4.26 -3.61
N LYS A 44 -1.08 -4.46 -4.92
CA LYS A 44 0.02 -4.51 -5.91
C LYS A 44 0.71 -3.15 -6.09
N ILE A 45 -0.07 -2.08 -6.21
CA ILE A 45 0.44 -0.71 -6.31
C ILE A 45 1.22 -0.38 -5.04
N MET A 46 0.66 -0.69 -3.87
CA MET A 46 1.33 -0.46 -2.60
C MET A 46 2.69 -1.15 -2.52
N LEU A 47 2.76 -2.45 -2.87
CA LEU A 47 4.04 -3.18 -2.91
C LEU A 47 5.06 -2.53 -3.85
N ARG A 48 4.64 -2.16 -5.07
CA ARG A 48 5.52 -1.47 -6.02
C ARG A 48 6.03 -0.15 -5.47
N THR A 49 5.14 0.66 -4.89
CA THR A 49 5.50 1.96 -4.31
C THR A 49 6.46 1.79 -3.12
N THR A 50 6.24 0.80 -2.24
CA THR A 50 7.16 0.51 -1.14
C THR A 50 8.54 0.09 -1.63
N ILE A 51 8.63 -0.72 -2.69
CA ILE A 51 9.92 -1.12 -3.29
C ILE A 51 10.64 0.10 -3.87
N ILE A 52 9.95 0.93 -4.65
CA ILE A 52 10.52 2.15 -5.23
C ILE A 52 11.03 3.09 -4.13
N PHE A 53 10.23 3.29 -3.07
CA PHE A 53 10.62 4.09 -1.93
C PHE A 53 11.87 3.54 -1.23
N SER A 54 11.90 2.23 -1.00
CA SER A 54 13.05 1.57 -0.37
C SER A 54 14.32 1.75 -1.20
N VAL A 55 14.24 1.59 -2.53
CA VAL A 55 15.38 1.78 -3.45
C VAL A 55 15.84 3.24 -3.45
N MET A 56 14.92 4.21 -3.53
CA MET A 56 15.25 5.64 -3.46
C MET A 56 15.92 5.99 -2.13
N LEU A 57 15.43 5.44 -1.02
CA LEU A 57 15.97 5.67 0.31
C LEU A 57 17.36 5.05 0.47
N LEU A 58 17.58 3.85 -0.08
CA LEU A 58 18.89 3.19 -0.10
C LEU A 58 19.92 3.99 -0.91
N ALA A 59 19.53 4.47 -2.10
CA ALA A 59 20.38 5.30 -2.95
C ALA A 59 20.72 6.63 -2.27
N PHE A 60 19.77 7.22 -1.55
CA PHE A 60 19.96 8.43 -0.76
C PHE A 60 20.94 8.21 0.40
N LEU A 61 20.78 7.12 1.16
CA LEU A 61 21.72 6.74 2.23
C LEU A 61 23.13 6.45 1.70
N PHE A 62 23.25 5.82 0.52
CA PHE A 62 24.54 5.57 -0.12
C PHE A 62 25.20 6.87 -0.57
N SER A 63 24.43 7.81 -1.11
CA SER A 63 24.90 9.14 -1.51
C SER A 63 25.41 9.95 -0.31
N LEU A 64 24.69 9.87 0.82
CA LEU A 64 25.12 10.44 2.10
C LEU A 64 26.47 9.91 2.58
N TYR A 65 26.64 8.59 2.53
CA TYR A 65 27.84 7.94 3.05
C TYR A 65 29.10 8.34 2.26
N ILE A 66 28.96 8.57 0.95
CA ILE A 66 30.08 8.90 0.05
C ILE A 66 30.42 10.40 0.06
N LYS A 67 29.44 11.27 0.34
CA LYS A 67 29.58 12.72 0.20
C LYS A 67 29.12 13.44 1.47
N GLN A 68 30.02 13.49 2.45
CA GLN A 68 29.82 14.19 3.72
C GLN A 68 29.71 15.73 3.58
N SER A 69 29.86 16.27 2.37
CA SER A 69 29.97 17.71 2.08
C SER A 69 28.82 18.30 1.25
N PHE A 70 27.67 17.61 1.12
CA PHE A 70 26.52 18.15 0.38
C PHE A 70 25.59 19.04 1.23
N LYS A 71 25.11 20.13 0.60
CA LYS A 71 24.27 21.20 1.16
C LYS A 71 23.11 20.64 2.00
N VAL A 72 23.20 20.84 3.31
CA VAL A 72 22.24 20.44 4.35
C VAL A 72 20.78 20.75 3.98
N VAL A 73 20.53 21.83 3.25
CA VAL A 73 19.18 22.26 2.83
C VAL A 73 18.51 21.26 1.86
N LEU A 74 19.24 20.74 0.87
CA LEU A 74 18.71 19.74 -0.09
C LEU A 74 18.45 18.40 0.60
N PHE A 75 19.29 18.08 1.58
CA PHE A 75 19.18 16.87 2.38
C PHE A 75 17.95 16.93 3.31
N PHE A 76 17.77 18.05 4.01
CA PHE A 76 16.67 18.24 4.92
C PHE A 76 15.32 18.31 4.18
N SER A 77 15.27 18.94 3.01
CA SER A 77 14.04 19.01 2.20
C SER A 77 13.63 17.65 1.63
N THR A 78 14.58 16.84 1.16
CA THR A 78 14.31 15.47 0.69
C THR A 78 13.92 14.54 1.83
N PHE A 79 14.57 14.66 3.00
CA PHE A 79 14.19 13.92 4.20
C PHE A 79 12.78 14.29 4.68
N LEU A 80 12.44 15.58 4.69
CA LEU A 80 11.10 16.06 5.05
C LEU A 80 10.04 15.54 4.05
N ALA A 81 10.34 15.54 2.75
CA ALA A 81 9.44 15.00 1.73
C ALA A 81 9.20 13.50 1.91
N ILE A 82 10.24 12.73 2.24
CA ILE A 82 10.13 11.29 2.57
C ILE A 82 9.27 11.10 3.83
N LEU A 83 9.49 11.90 4.88
CA LEU A 83 8.70 11.87 6.12
C LEU A 83 7.23 12.21 5.88
N LEU A 84 6.94 13.24 5.08
CA LEU A 84 5.58 13.64 4.73
C LEU A 84 4.88 12.55 3.92
N LEU A 85 5.56 11.95 2.94
CA LEU A 85 5.03 10.81 2.19
C LEU A 85 4.75 9.62 3.11
N ILE A 86 5.69 9.27 3.99
CA ILE A 86 5.50 8.22 4.99
C ILE A 86 4.31 8.55 5.91
N SER A 87 4.17 9.79 6.37
CA SER A 87 3.04 10.19 7.22
C SER A 87 1.69 10.02 6.52
N CYS A 88 1.62 10.32 5.23
CA CYS A 88 0.42 10.16 4.41
C CYS A 88 0.08 8.67 4.22
N PHE A 89 1.09 7.80 4.14
CA PHE A 89 0.89 6.35 4.18
C PHE A 89 0.42 5.87 5.56
N PHE A 90 0.99 6.37 6.66
CA PHE A 90 0.67 5.95 8.03
C PHE A 90 -0.82 6.06 8.39
N THR A 91 -1.51 7.08 7.88
CA THR A 91 -2.95 7.29 8.13
C THR A 91 -3.82 6.12 7.66
N ASN A 92 -3.40 5.35 6.65
CA ASN A 92 -4.15 4.23 6.10
C ASN A 92 -3.36 2.90 6.06
N ILE A 93 -2.18 2.83 6.72
CA ILE A 93 -1.35 1.61 6.84
C ILE A 93 -2.17 0.35 7.14
N PRO A 94 -3.09 0.32 8.13
CA PRO A 94 -3.79 -0.92 8.43
C PRO A 94 -4.65 -1.40 7.26
N ARG A 95 -5.22 -0.49 6.45
CA ARG A 95 -6.02 -0.85 5.27
C ARG A 95 -5.11 -1.32 4.13
N TYR A 96 -3.97 -0.67 3.92
CA TYR A 96 -2.99 -1.06 2.91
C TYR A 96 -2.31 -2.40 3.22
N ALA A 97 -1.92 -2.64 4.47
CA ALA A 97 -1.34 -3.90 4.91
C ALA A 97 -2.31 -5.06 4.68
N LYS A 98 -3.60 -4.89 5.04
CA LYS A 98 -4.65 -5.89 4.77
C LYS A 98 -4.81 -6.15 3.25
N SER A 99 -4.76 -5.12 2.41
CA SER A 99 -4.81 -5.25 0.94
C SER A 99 -3.60 -6.02 0.38
N VAL A 100 -2.41 -5.82 0.95
CA VAL A 100 -1.19 -6.55 0.56
C VAL A 100 -1.28 -8.03 0.97
N VAL A 101 -1.76 -8.32 2.18
CA VAL A 101 -2.01 -9.71 2.63
C VAL A 101 -3.04 -10.39 1.73
N PHE A 102 -4.10 -9.68 1.36
CA PHE A 102 -5.10 -10.17 0.40
C PHE A 102 -4.48 -10.46 -0.97
N TYR A 103 -3.59 -9.58 -1.48
CA TYR A 103 -2.88 -9.80 -2.74
C TYR A 103 -2.08 -11.11 -2.72
N PHE A 104 -1.32 -11.38 -1.66
CA PHE A 104 -0.53 -12.62 -1.55
C PHE A 104 -1.40 -13.87 -1.42
N LYS A 105 -2.50 -13.80 -0.65
CA LYS A 105 -3.44 -14.94 -0.50
C LYS A 105 -4.19 -15.23 -1.79
N TYR A 106 -4.67 -14.19 -2.48
CA TYR A 106 -5.38 -14.32 -3.75
C TYR A 106 -4.48 -14.87 -4.88
N ASN A 107 -3.17 -14.67 -4.81
CA ASN A 107 -2.23 -15.17 -5.83
C ASN A 107 -1.67 -16.58 -5.51
N LYS A 108 -1.97 -17.13 -4.31
CA LYS A 108 -1.55 -18.47 -3.87
C LYS A 108 -2.65 -19.54 -4.01
N GLY A 109 -3.91 -19.15 -4.22
CA GLY A 109 -5.06 -20.05 -4.41
C GLY A 109 -5.72 -19.82 -5.76
#